data_AF-A0A1E3JN62-F1
#
_entry.id   AF-A0A1E3JN62-F1
#
_cell.length_a   1.000
_cell.length_b   1.000
_cell.length_c   1.000
_cell.angle_alpha   90.00
_cell.angle_beta   90.00
_cell.angle_gamma   90.00
#
_symmetry.space_group_name_H-M   'P 1'
#
loop_
_entity.id
_entity.type
_entity.pdbx_description
1 polymer ?
#
loop_
_entity_poly.entity_id
_entity_poly.type
_entity_poly.pdbx_seq_one_letter_code
_entity_poly.pdbx_strand_id
1 'polypeptide(L)'
;MLFGPMLMSALQLVDRREVVRVEYPSSRHVYQVASSTGKSYTLYIDPPSPTVPGTRESSLELAAPKDDPPVHSSMPEESHEEPPLAPNDRVTSAASVEDTLKEEAEAGRRDRIRQLAVDLEGYYCPCAGYGHNTLGSGRTVVCKHLLAVLIGSKTGRVVASAAQ
;
A
#
# COMPACT_ATOMS: atom_id res chain seq x y z
N MET A 1 12.84 -17.36 13.28
CA MET A 1 12.95 -16.52 12.06
C MET A 1 11.98 -17.05 11.02
N LEU A 2 10.82 -16.43 10.86
CA LEU A 2 9.65 -17.03 10.19
C LEU A 2 9.78 -17.16 8.66
N PHE A 3 10.77 -16.52 8.03
CA PHE A 3 10.92 -16.47 6.56
C PHE A 3 12.31 -16.84 6.01
N GLY A 4 13.29 -17.20 6.85
CA GLY A 4 14.71 -17.27 6.44
C GLY A 4 14.98 -18.01 5.11
N PRO A 5 14.63 -19.30 5.00
CA PRO A 5 14.84 -20.05 3.76
C PRO A 5 13.96 -19.59 2.59
N MET A 6 12.74 -19.15 2.87
CA MET A 6 11.78 -18.69 1.86
C MET A 6 12.22 -17.37 1.22
N LEU A 7 12.65 -16.42 2.05
CA LEU A 7 13.13 -15.12 1.63
C LEU A 7 14.43 -15.24 0.83
N MET A 8 15.39 -16.04 1.31
CA MET A 8 16.62 -16.29 0.56
C MET A 8 16.33 -16.90 -0.81
N SER A 9 15.43 -17.89 -0.87
CA SER A 9 15.02 -18.49 -2.15
C SER A 9 14.34 -17.48 -3.07
N ALA A 10 13.49 -16.60 -2.52
CA ALA A 10 12.82 -15.57 -3.30
C ALA A 10 13.79 -14.53 -3.85
N LEU A 11 14.77 -14.09 -3.04
CA LEU A 11 15.81 -13.16 -3.47
C LEU A 11 16.70 -13.76 -4.56
N GLN A 12 17.05 -15.04 -4.47
CA GLN A 12 17.79 -15.72 -5.53
C GLN A 12 17.07 -15.69 -6.88
N LEU A 13 15.74 -15.86 -6.90
CA LEU A 13 14.94 -15.75 -8.13
C LEU A 13 15.02 -14.33 -8.71
N VAL A 14 14.95 -13.31 -7.86
CA VAL A 14 15.06 -11.89 -8.26
C VAL A 14 16.47 -11.58 -8.80
N ASP A 15 17.51 -11.98 -8.08
CA ASP A 15 18.91 -11.71 -8.43
C ASP A 15 19.32 -12.40 -9.74
N ARG A 16 18.78 -13.59 -10.00
CA ARG A 16 18.99 -14.32 -11.25
C ARG A 16 18.14 -13.82 -12.42
N ARG A 17 17.31 -12.79 -12.21
CA ARG A 17 16.38 -12.27 -13.21
C ARG A 17 15.38 -13.31 -13.72
N GLU A 18 14.99 -14.24 -12.83
CA GLU A 18 14.03 -15.31 -13.11
C GLU A 18 12.57 -14.87 -12.90
N VAL A 19 12.34 -13.57 -12.62
CA VAL A 19 11.02 -12.94 -12.53
C VAL A 19 10.79 -12.08 -13.77
N VAL A 20 9.88 -12.52 -14.63
CA VAL A 20 9.54 -11.88 -15.90
C VAL A 20 8.15 -11.27 -15.80
N ARG A 21 8.02 -9.99 -16.13
CA ARG A 21 6.75 -9.30 -16.32
C ARG A 21 6.42 -9.33 -17.80
N VAL A 22 5.39 -10.08 -18.17
CA VAL A 22 4.89 -10.16 -19.54
C VAL A 22 3.78 -9.11 -19.72
N GLU A 23 3.97 -8.18 -20.63
CA GLU A 23 3.01 -7.13 -20.97
C GLU A 23 2.19 -7.52 -22.19
N TYR A 24 0.87 -7.35 -22.08
CA TYR A 24 -0.08 -7.56 -23.15
C TYR A 24 -0.51 -6.22 -23.76
N PRO A 25 -0.92 -6.20 -25.05
CA PRO A 25 -1.38 -4.97 -25.71
C PRO A 25 -2.61 -4.34 -25.05
N SER A 26 -3.35 -5.11 -24.23
CA SER A 26 -4.51 -4.67 -23.46
C SER A 26 -4.16 -4.02 -22.12
N SER A 27 -2.92 -3.52 -21.96
CA SER A 27 -2.33 -2.98 -20.71
C SER A 27 -2.36 -3.91 -19.50
N ARG A 28 -2.78 -5.17 -19.68
CA ARG A 28 -2.68 -6.23 -18.69
C ARG A 28 -1.27 -6.77 -18.66
N HIS A 29 -0.88 -7.30 -17.52
CA HIS A 29 0.40 -7.95 -17.36
C HIS A 29 0.27 -9.21 -16.51
N VAL A 30 1.17 -10.15 -16.73
CA VAL A 30 1.30 -11.35 -15.90
C VAL A 30 2.76 -11.51 -15.50
N TYR A 31 2.99 -12.18 -14.37
CA TYR A 31 4.33 -12.48 -13.92
C TYR A 31 4.63 -13.95 -14.14
N GLN A 32 5.74 -14.23 -14.82
CA GLN A 32 6.28 -15.57 -14.96
C GLN A 32 7.51 -15.70 -14.06
N VAL A 33 7.55 -16.76 -13.27
CA VAL A 33 8.66 -17.02 -12.34
C VAL A 33 9.19 -18.43 -12.54
N ALA A 34 10.51 -18.58 -12.60
CA ALA A 34 11.12 -19.90 -12.72
C ALA A 34 10.83 -20.79 -11.50
N SER A 35 10.63 -22.08 -11.76
CA SER A 35 10.56 -23.12 -10.72
C SER A 35 11.88 -23.87 -10.64
N SER A 36 12.13 -24.47 -9.47
CA SER A 36 13.19 -25.47 -9.30
C SER A 36 13.00 -26.71 -10.16
N THR A 37 11.78 -26.96 -10.66
CA THR A 37 11.47 -28.08 -11.57
C THR A 37 11.60 -27.71 -13.06
N GLY A 38 12.07 -26.50 -13.37
CA GLY A 38 12.28 -26.01 -14.74
C GLY A 38 11.03 -25.48 -15.44
N LYS A 39 9.81 -25.76 -14.95
CA LYS A 39 8.57 -25.16 -15.47
C LYS A 39 8.32 -23.79 -14.85
N SER A 40 8.08 -22.75 -15.64
CA SER A 40 7.71 -21.43 -15.11
C SER A 40 6.29 -21.42 -14.56
N TYR A 41 6.08 -20.75 -13.43
CA TYR A 41 4.74 -20.45 -12.91
C TYR A 41 4.26 -19.10 -13.45
N THR A 42 3.01 -19.05 -13.90
CA THR A 42 2.33 -17.81 -14.27
C THR A 42 1.45 -17.34 -13.13
N LEU A 43 1.66 -16.10 -12.69
CA LEU A 43 0.94 -15.43 -11.62
C LEU A 43 0.17 -14.24 -12.21
N TYR A 44 -1.12 -14.19 -11.95
CA TYR A 44 -2.01 -13.09 -12.29
C TYR A 44 -2.17 -12.23 -11.04
N ILE A 45 -1.25 -11.28 -10.86
CA ILE A 45 -1.27 -10.39 -9.69
C ILE A 45 -1.02 -8.96 -10.14
N ASP A 46 -1.71 -8.02 -9.50
CA ASP A 46 -1.46 -6.59 -9.61
C ASP A 46 -0.79 -6.14 -8.31
N PRO A 47 0.56 -6.22 -8.21
CA PRO A 47 1.25 -5.79 -7.01
C PRO A 47 1.01 -4.29 -6.80
N PRO A 48 0.87 -3.82 -5.54
CA PRO A 48 0.74 -2.40 -5.28
C PRO A 48 1.92 -1.68 -5.92
N SER A 49 1.61 -0.71 -6.79
CA SER A 49 2.61 0.14 -7.42
C SER A 49 3.56 0.67 -6.35
N PRO A 50 4.89 0.74 -6.60
CA PRO A 50 5.80 1.37 -5.66
C PRO A 50 5.36 2.82 -5.49
N THR A 51 4.60 3.09 -4.42
CA THR A 51 4.29 4.45 -3.99
C THR A 51 5.62 5.09 -3.67
N VAL A 52 6.09 5.94 -4.59
CA VAL A 52 7.20 6.83 -4.31
C VAL A 52 6.77 7.63 -3.08
N PRO A 53 7.48 7.55 -1.94
CA PRO A 53 7.16 8.41 -0.80
C PRO A 53 7.51 9.84 -1.22
N GLY A 54 6.57 10.56 -1.83
CA GLY A 54 6.85 11.88 -2.40
C GLY A 54 5.77 12.54 -3.26
N THR A 55 4.71 11.85 -3.69
CA THR A 55 3.60 12.54 -4.38
C THR A 55 2.42 12.62 -3.43
N ARG A 56 2.32 13.76 -2.74
CA ARG A 56 1.06 14.19 -2.13
C ARG A 56 0.04 14.19 -3.25
N GLU A 57 -0.93 13.29 -3.20
CA GLU A 57 -2.16 13.41 -3.98
C GLU A 57 -2.89 14.65 -3.46
N SER A 58 -2.50 15.81 -3.97
CA SER A 58 -3.23 17.04 -3.80
C SER A 58 -4.37 16.95 -4.81
N SER A 59 -5.56 16.60 -4.31
CA SER A 59 -6.81 16.92 -5.00
C SER A 59 -6.81 18.41 -5.31
N LEU A 60 -6.50 18.74 -6.56
CA LEU A 60 -6.89 19.99 -7.20
C LEU A 60 -7.83 19.57 -8.31
N GLU A 61 -9.09 19.37 -7.92
CA GLU A 61 -10.21 19.39 -8.86
C GLU A 61 -10.19 20.74 -9.56
N LEU A 62 -9.92 20.72 -10.86
CA LEU A 62 -10.06 21.86 -11.73
C LEU A 62 -11.56 22.05 -12.00
N ALA A 63 -12.26 22.70 -11.07
CA ALA A 63 -13.60 23.19 -11.30
C ALA A 63 -13.53 24.40 -12.26
N ALA A 64 -14.12 24.24 -13.43
CA ALA A 64 -14.32 25.32 -14.39
C ALA A 64 -15.30 26.39 -13.83
N PRO A 65 -15.20 27.66 -14.29
CA PRO A 65 -15.88 28.79 -13.68
C PRO A 65 -17.36 28.85 -14.10
N LYS A 66 -18.24 29.22 -13.17
CA LYS A 66 -19.56 29.76 -13.50
C LYS A 66 -19.72 31.11 -12.82
N ASP A 67 -20.12 32.06 -13.65
CA ASP A 67 -20.32 33.47 -13.43
C ASP A 67 -21.22 33.80 -12.22
N ASP A 68 -20.76 34.74 -11.40
CA ASP A 68 -21.54 35.61 -10.50
C ASP A 68 -22.20 36.77 -11.32
N PRO A 69 -23.08 37.67 -10.81
CA PRO A 69 -23.88 37.76 -9.55
C PRO A 69 -25.35 38.26 -9.91
N PRO A 70 -26.17 39.06 -9.15
CA PRO A 70 -25.98 39.69 -7.81
C PRO A 70 -27.21 39.86 -6.85
N VAL A 71 -26.89 40.31 -5.61
CA VAL A 71 -27.62 41.31 -4.75
C VAL A 71 -28.87 40.77 -3.96
N HIS A 72 -29.18 41.08 -2.68
CA HIS A 72 -29.00 42.26 -1.82
C HIS A 72 -29.25 41.95 -0.30
N SER A 73 -28.78 42.85 0.60
CA SER A 73 -29.28 43.22 1.97
C SER A 73 -29.20 42.20 3.14
N SER A 74 -28.92 42.54 4.41
CA SER A 74 -28.65 43.77 5.17
C SER A 74 -28.35 43.41 6.65
N MET A 75 -27.45 44.15 7.31
CA MET A 75 -27.26 44.27 8.80
C MET A 75 -28.35 45.20 9.40
N PRO A 76 -28.51 45.47 10.74
CA PRO A 76 -27.57 45.46 11.91
C PRO A 76 -28.18 44.82 13.20
N GLU A 77 -27.62 44.75 14.43
CA GLU A 77 -27.18 45.77 15.41
C GLU A 77 -26.41 45.15 16.62
N GLU A 78 -25.73 46.05 17.36
CA GLU A 78 -24.81 46.00 18.54
C GLU A 78 -25.29 45.25 19.83
N SER A 79 -24.46 44.87 20.83
CA SER A 79 -23.64 45.74 21.71
C SER A 79 -22.88 45.01 22.86
N HIS A 80 -21.83 45.69 23.38
CA HIS A 80 -21.23 45.72 24.75
C HIS A 80 -19.89 45.01 25.14
N GLU A 81 -19.07 45.81 25.86
CA GLU A 81 -17.63 45.79 26.25
C GLU A 81 -17.23 44.96 27.53
N GLU A 82 -16.13 44.18 27.41
CA GLU A 82 -14.82 44.04 28.17
C GLU A 82 -14.63 44.03 29.74
N PRO A 83 -13.42 43.65 30.32
CA PRO A 83 -13.05 42.44 31.11
C PRO A 83 -12.58 42.77 32.58
N PRO A 84 -11.66 42.07 33.33
CA PRO A 84 -10.97 40.75 33.24
C PRO A 84 -10.94 39.93 34.58
N LEU A 85 -10.36 38.71 34.58
CA LEU A 85 -9.41 38.16 35.58
C LEU A 85 -9.20 36.63 35.39
N ALA A 86 -7.93 36.24 35.20
CA ALA A 86 -7.45 34.85 35.06
C ALA A 86 -7.32 34.14 36.45
N PRO A 87 -7.08 32.81 36.56
CA PRO A 87 -5.79 32.23 36.18
C PRO A 87 -5.84 30.83 35.52
N ASN A 88 -4.73 30.52 34.84
CA ASN A 88 -4.35 29.26 34.22
C ASN A 88 -4.70 27.98 35.02
N ASP A 89 -5.34 27.03 34.34
CA ASP A 89 -5.11 25.60 34.53
C ASP A 89 -4.53 25.00 33.25
N ARG A 90 -3.34 25.49 32.87
CA ARG A 90 -2.49 24.80 31.89
C ARG A 90 -1.74 23.68 32.62
N VAL A 91 -2.44 22.57 32.85
CA VAL A 91 -1.79 21.26 32.97
C VAL A 91 -2.17 20.47 31.72
N THR A 92 -1.59 20.87 30.58
CA THR A 92 -1.45 19.97 29.45
C THR A 92 -0.44 18.92 29.88
N SER A 93 -0.95 17.79 30.38
CA SER A 93 -0.18 16.58 30.60
C SER A 93 0.50 16.21 29.29
N ALA A 94 1.82 16.44 29.22
CA ALA A 94 2.65 15.99 28.11
C ALA A 94 2.45 14.48 27.81
N ALA A 95 2.13 13.71 28.86
CA ALA A 95 1.75 12.31 28.77
C ALA A 95 0.55 12.02 27.85
N SER A 96 -0.43 12.93 27.74
CA SER A 96 -1.67 12.68 26.98
C SER A 96 -1.49 12.89 25.48
N VAL A 97 -0.62 13.82 25.07
CA VAL A 97 -0.37 14.12 23.65
C VAL A 97 0.53 13.05 23.01
N GLU A 98 1.51 12.56 23.77
CA GLU A 98 2.39 11.48 23.34
C GLU A 98 1.64 10.15 23.19
N ASP A 99 0.65 9.88 24.05
CA ASP A 99 -0.20 8.69 23.94
C ASP A 99 -1.10 8.75 22.70
N THR A 100 -1.72 9.91 22.42
CA THR A 100 -2.59 10.06 21.24
C THR A 100 -1.83 9.88 19.92
N LEU A 101 -0.62 10.45 19.78
CA LEU A 101 0.20 10.29 18.57
C LEU A 101 0.66 8.84 18.36
N LYS A 102 0.93 8.12 19.46
CA LYS A 102 1.31 6.71 19.42
C LYS A 102 0.12 5.83 19.05
N GLU A 103 -1.07 6.13 19.56
CA GLU A 103 -2.32 5.46 19.18
C GLU A 103 -2.67 5.68 17.70
N GLU A 104 -2.54 6.92 17.19
CA GLU A 104 -2.75 7.23 15.77
C GLU A 104 -1.73 6.49 14.88
N ALA A 105 -0.45 6.46 15.27
CA ALA A 105 0.59 5.73 14.53
C ALA A 105 0.35 4.21 14.53
N GLU A 106 -0.10 3.64 15.65
CA GLU A 106 -0.46 2.23 15.74
C GLU A 106 -1.73 1.91 14.94
N ALA A 107 -2.74 2.78 14.97
CA ALA A 107 -3.93 2.67 14.14
C ALA A 107 -3.55 2.64 12.65
N GLY A 108 -2.71 3.59 12.21
CA GLY A 108 -2.18 3.62 10.85
C GLY A 108 -1.39 2.38 10.48
N ARG A 109 -0.62 1.78 11.41
CA ARG A 109 0.06 0.49 11.18
C ARG A 109 -0.94 -0.66 11.02
N ARG A 110 -1.98 -0.73 11.87
CA ARG A 110 -3.01 -1.78 11.81
C ARG A 110 -3.79 -1.70 10.50
N ASP A 111 -4.12 -0.49 10.03
CA ASP A 111 -4.84 -0.31 8.78
C ASP A 111 -4.00 -0.72 7.57
N ARG A 112 -2.70 -0.38 7.55
CA ARG A 112 -1.77 -0.90 6.53
C ARG A 112 -1.70 -2.43 6.52
N ILE A 113 -1.65 -3.05 7.69
CA ILE A 113 -1.61 -4.52 7.79
C ILE A 113 -2.91 -5.14 7.24
N ARG A 114 -4.07 -4.54 7.55
CA ARG A 114 -5.37 -4.98 7.02
C ARG A 114 -5.42 -4.85 5.50
N GLN A 115 -4.99 -3.72 4.95
CA GLN A 115 -4.98 -3.51 3.50
C GLN A 115 -4.08 -4.53 2.81
N LEU A 116 -2.88 -4.77 3.34
CA LEU A 116 -1.96 -5.78 2.80
C LEU A 116 -2.57 -7.19 2.84
N ALA A 117 -3.34 -7.53 3.88
CA ALA A 117 -4.01 -8.81 3.95
C ALA A 117 -5.05 -8.97 2.83
N VAL A 118 -5.87 -7.93 2.60
CA VAL A 118 -6.86 -7.89 1.52
C VAL A 118 -6.19 -8.01 0.15
N ASP A 119 -5.10 -7.28 -0.09
CA ASP A 119 -4.38 -7.34 -1.37
C ASP A 119 -3.79 -8.76 -1.61
N LEU A 120 -3.24 -9.38 -0.56
CA LEU A 120 -2.64 -10.71 -0.63
C LEU A 120 -3.66 -11.83 -0.84
N GLU A 121 -4.91 -11.68 -0.38
CA GLU A 121 -5.99 -12.66 -0.60
C GLU A 121 -6.33 -12.83 -2.09
N GLY A 122 -6.16 -11.78 -2.88
CA GLY A 122 -6.37 -11.82 -4.34
C GLY A 122 -5.23 -12.47 -5.11
N TYR A 123 -4.10 -12.77 -4.47
CA TYR A 123 -2.92 -13.30 -5.16
C TYR A 123 -2.88 -14.82 -5.14
N TYR A 124 -2.58 -15.40 -6.30
CA TYR A 124 -2.51 -16.85 -6.43
C TYR A 124 -1.23 -17.27 -7.15
N CYS A 125 -0.62 -18.34 -6.64
CA CYS A 125 0.49 -19.01 -7.32
C CYS A 125 0.17 -20.51 -7.46
N PRO A 126 0.20 -21.08 -8.69
CA PRO A 126 -0.10 -22.50 -8.93
C PRO A 126 1.02 -23.46 -8.50
N CYS A 127 1.82 -23.10 -7.50
CA CYS A 127 2.87 -23.96 -6.96
C CYS A 127 2.38 -24.73 -5.73
N ALA A 128 2.91 -25.94 -5.52
CA ALA A 128 2.55 -26.76 -4.36
C ALA A 128 2.83 -26.05 -3.02
N GLY A 129 3.87 -25.22 -2.96
CA GLY A 129 4.20 -24.44 -1.77
C GLY A 129 3.12 -23.43 -1.39
N TYR A 130 2.42 -22.83 -2.35
CA TYR A 130 1.31 -21.92 -2.08
C TYR A 130 0.12 -22.68 -1.49
N GLY A 131 -0.27 -23.80 -2.10
CA GLY A 131 -1.34 -24.65 -1.60
C GLY A 131 -1.05 -25.15 -0.17
N HIS A 132 0.15 -25.64 0.09
CA HIS A 132 0.52 -26.16 1.41
C HIS A 132 0.56 -25.05 2.49
N ASN A 133 1.16 -23.90 2.17
CA ASN A 133 1.40 -22.85 3.16
C ASN A 133 0.17 -21.97 3.42
N THR A 134 -0.56 -21.63 2.36
CA THR A 134 -1.71 -20.71 2.43
C THR A 134 -3.01 -21.47 2.66
N LEU A 135 -3.30 -22.50 1.86
CA LEU A 135 -4.60 -23.20 1.91
C LEU A 135 -4.64 -24.35 2.92
N GLY A 136 -3.55 -25.12 3.03
CA GLY A 136 -3.52 -26.33 3.87
C GLY A 136 -3.17 -26.06 5.33
N SER A 137 -2.18 -25.20 5.59
CA SER A 137 -1.63 -24.97 6.94
C SER A 137 -1.94 -23.59 7.52
N GLY A 138 -2.39 -22.62 6.71
CA GLY A 138 -2.64 -21.23 7.12
C GLY A 138 -1.44 -20.52 7.75
N ARG A 139 -0.22 -21.05 7.59
CA ARG A 139 0.97 -20.63 8.34
C ARG A 139 1.57 -19.34 7.78
N THR A 140 1.48 -19.16 6.46
CA THR A 140 1.91 -17.96 5.74
C THR A 140 1.05 -17.80 4.50
N VAL A 141 0.65 -16.57 4.18
CA VAL A 141 -0.18 -16.25 3.00
C VAL A 141 0.61 -16.15 1.68
N VAL A 142 1.90 -16.49 1.69
CA VAL A 142 2.79 -16.37 0.52
C VAL A 142 3.63 -17.61 0.29
N CYS A 143 4.04 -17.81 -0.96
CA CYS A 143 5.08 -18.75 -1.35
C CYS A 143 6.34 -17.99 -1.81
N LYS A 144 7.45 -18.70 -2.02
CA LYS A 144 8.70 -18.09 -2.51
C LYS A 144 8.53 -17.37 -3.86
N HIS A 145 7.69 -17.88 -4.76
CA HIS A 145 7.48 -17.30 -6.08
C HIS A 145 6.67 -16.00 -5.98
N LEU A 146 5.57 -16.01 -5.23
CA LEU A 146 4.77 -14.81 -4.97
C LEU A 146 5.63 -13.73 -4.28
N LEU A 147 6.41 -14.13 -3.28
CA LEU A 147 7.35 -13.23 -2.61
C LEU A 147 8.40 -12.66 -3.58
N ALA A 148 8.93 -13.47 -4.49
CA ALA A 148 9.88 -13.01 -5.50
C ALA A 148 9.24 -11.98 -6.46
N VAL A 149 7.99 -12.17 -6.88
CA VAL A 149 7.28 -11.18 -7.71
C VAL A 149 7.09 -9.88 -6.94
N LEU A 150 6.61 -9.92 -5.71
CA LEU A 150 6.38 -8.72 -4.89
C LEU A 150 7.68 -7.93 -4.63
N ILE A 151 8.78 -8.65 -4.35
CA ILE A 151 10.09 -8.02 -4.18
C ILE A 151 10.58 -7.46 -5.51
N GLY A 152 10.52 -8.24 -6.58
CA GLY A 152 10.97 -7.83 -7.91
C GLY A 152 10.22 -6.58 -8.41
N SER A 153 8.89 -6.58 -8.30
CA SER A 153 8.05 -5.46 -8.74
C SER A 153 8.35 -4.19 -7.94
N LYS A 154 8.49 -4.30 -6.62
CA LYS A 154 8.78 -3.16 -5.74
C LYS A 154 10.20 -2.63 -5.90
N THR A 155 11.16 -3.50 -6.21
CA THR A 155 12.58 -3.11 -6.40
C THR A 155 12.93 -2.74 -7.83
N GLY A 156 11.98 -2.85 -8.78
CA GLY A 156 12.23 -2.62 -10.20
C GLY A 156 13.16 -3.67 -10.84
N ARG A 157 13.28 -4.86 -10.24
CA ARG A 157 14.14 -5.96 -10.69
C ARG A 157 13.34 -7.06 -11.40
N VAL A 158 12.40 -6.67 -12.25
CA VAL A 158 11.64 -7.58 -13.12
C VAL A 158 12.11 -7.43 -14.56
N VAL A 159 12.17 -8.54 -15.29
CA VAL A 159 12.49 -8.52 -16.72
C VAL A 159 11.20 -8.25 -17.49
N ALA A 160 11.14 -7.17 -18.25
CA ALA A 160 9.99 -6.90 -19.12
C ALA A 160 10.06 -7.75 -20.39
N SER A 161 8.93 -8.35 -20.78
CA SER A 161 8.77 -9.08 -22.05
C SER A 161 7.43 -8.71 -22.68
N ALA A 162 7.40 -8.49 -23.99
CA ALA A 162 6.14 -8.38 -24.72
C ALA A 162 5.55 -9.78 -24.97
N ALA A 163 4.24 -9.94 -24.81
CA ALA A 163 3.53 -11.10 -25.34
C ALA A 163 3.55 -11.03 -26.88
N GLN A 164 4.04 -12.09 -27.52
CA GLN A 164 4.07 -12.24 -28.99
C GLN A 164 2.72 -12.66 -29.55
#